data_AF-A0A9W6QV69-F1
#
_entry.id   AF-A0A9W6QV69-F1
#
_cell.length_a   1.000
_cell.length_b   1.000
_cell.length_c   1.000
_cell.angle_alpha   90.00
_cell.angle_beta   90.00
_cell.angle_gamma   90.00
#
_symmetry.space_group_name_H-M   'P 1'
#
loop_
_entity.id
_entity.type
_entity.pdbx_description
1 polymer ?
#
loop_
_entity_poly.entity_id
_entity_poly.type
_entity_poly.pdbx_seq_one_letter_code
_entity_poly.pdbx_strand_id
1 'polypeptide(L)'
;MAPPDESGIVNNADGLIDMYPDAAERVFQALGQIHQTFTEGLPSIRQVLEQEMTLGNGKAGESFLNSYKPSATDTFRYVQQRLRMLSQDAQDGHVQVTRYRAVDAQNAAALRRSQQD
;
A
#
# COMPACT_ATOMS: atom_id res chain seq x y z
N MET A 1 49.14 -6.27 4.78
CA MET A 1 47.89 -6.41 5.54
C MET A 1 46.76 -6.05 4.60
N ALA A 2 45.87 -6.99 4.30
CA ALA A 2 44.67 -6.70 3.52
C ALA A 2 43.74 -5.79 4.37
N PRO A 3 43.01 -4.84 3.77
CA PRO A 3 42.03 -4.05 4.51
C PRO A 3 40.94 -4.99 5.08
N PRO A 4 40.38 -4.68 6.26
CA PRO A 4 39.29 -5.46 6.82
C PRO A 4 38.12 -5.45 5.84
N ASP A 5 37.59 -6.65 5.59
CA ASP A 5 36.48 -6.91 4.68
C ASP A 5 35.38 -5.87 4.84
N GLU A 6 34.91 -5.38 3.70
CA GLU A 6 33.83 -4.41 3.56
C GLU A 6 32.66 -4.79 4.47
N SER A 7 32.09 -3.81 5.15
CA SER A 7 30.75 -3.87 5.74
C SER A 7 29.69 -3.94 4.63
N GLY A 8 29.80 -4.94 3.77
CA GLY A 8 28.92 -5.23 2.66
C GLY A 8 27.73 -6.03 3.16
N ILE A 9 26.55 -5.45 3.01
CA ILE A 9 25.24 -6.08 2.76
C ILE A 9 25.39 -7.60 2.50
N VAL A 10 25.23 -8.43 3.55
CA VAL A 10 25.21 -9.88 3.42
C VAL A 10 23.75 -10.32 3.48
N ASN A 11 23.21 -10.82 2.36
CA ASN A 11 21.92 -11.51 2.37
C ASN A 11 22.02 -12.75 3.26
N ASN A 12 21.42 -12.75 4.45
CA ASN A 12 21.22 -14.00 5.17
C ASN A 12 20.13 -14.84 4.48
N ALA A 13 20.18 -16.16 4.65
CA ALA A 13 19.31 -17.13 3.99
C ALA A 13 17.80 -16.92 4.25
N ASP A 14 17.45 -16.04 5.18
CA ASP A 14 16.07 -15.70 5.55
C ASP A 14 15.56 -14.39 4.88
N GLY A 15 16.36 -13.77 3.99
CA GLY A 15 15.98 -12.54 3.28
C GLY A 15 15.85 -11.30 4.20
N LEU A 16 16.47 -11.35 5.38
CA LEU A 16 16.11 -10.54 6.54
C LEU A 16 16.99 -9.30 6.77
N ILE A 17 17.99 -9.03 5.91
CA ILE A 17 19.01 -8.01 6.21
C ILE A 17 18.82 -6.66 5.48
N ASP A 18 18.09 -6.57 4.35
CA ASP A 18 18.12 -5.31 3.57
C ASP A 18 16.77 -4.70 3.15
N MET A 19 15.64 -5.14 3.70
CA MET A 19 14.50 -4.21 3.75
C MET A 19 14.76 -3.22 4.87
N TYR A 20 15.57 -2.20 4.57
CA TYR A 20 15.68 -1.01 5.41
C TYR A 20 14.26 -0.57 5.78
N PRO A 21 13.98 -0.27 7.06
CA PRO A 21 12.66 0.19 7.49
C PRO A 21 12.14 1.35 6.63
N ASP A 22 13.05 2.15 6.07
CA ASP A 22 12.75 3.24 5.14
C ASP A 22 12.25 2.76 3.77
N ALA A 23 12.81 1.68 3.23
CA ALA A 23 12.36 1.08 1.96
C ALA A 23 10.98 0.42 2.13
N ALA A 24 10.78 -0.29 3.25
CA ALA A 24 9.48 -0.86 3.59
C ALA A 24 8.44 0.25 3.84
N GLU A 25 8.81 1.31 4.56
CA GLU A 25 7.94 2.47 4.79
C GLU A 25 7.50 3.15 3.48
N ARG A 26 8.42 3.31 2.52
CA ARG A 26 8.08 3.85 1.18
C ARG A 26 7.06 2.98 0.45
N VAL A 27 7.16 1.66 0.56
CA VAL A 27 6.19 0.73 -0.03
C VAL A 27 4.81 0.92 0.63
N PHE A 28 4.74 0.97 1.96
CA PHE A 28 3.47 1.16 2.66
C PHE A 28 2.86 2.55 2.41
N GLN A 29 3.69 3.59 2.31
CA GLN A 29 3.25 4.92 1.88
C GLN A 29 2.68 4.90 0.46
N ALA A 30 3.33 4.22 -0.49
CA ALA A 30 2.83 4.07 -1.85
C ALA A 30 1.49 3.33 -1.91
N LEU A 31 1.31 2.27 -1.10
CA LEU A 31 0.03 1.57 -0.97
C LEU A 31 -1.06 2.50 -0.42
N GLY A 32 -0.72 3.36 0.55
CA GLY A 32 -1.61 4.40 1.07
C GLY A 32 -2.01 5.44 0.01
N GLN A 33 -1.07 5.88 -0.83
CA GLN A 33 -1.34 6.82 -1.94
C GLN A 33 -2.23 6.21 -3.02
N ILE A 34 -2.01 4.94 -3.36
CA ILE A 34 -2.88 4.19 -4.28
C ILE A 34 -4.29 4.14 -3.69
N HIS A 35 -4.43 3.78 -2.41
CA HIS A 35 -5.72 3.75 -1.73
C HIS A 35 -6.43 5.12 -1.79
N GLN A 36 -5.72 6.21 -1.51
CA GLN A 36 -6.27 7.56 -1.57
C GLN A 36 -6.73 7.93 -2.99
N THR A 37 -5.88 7.67 -4.00
CA THR A 37 -6.18 7.95 -5.42
C THR A 37 -7.47 7.26 -5.86
N PHE A 38 -7.65 5.99 -5.50
CA PHE A 38 -8.88 5.25 -5.82
C PHE A 38 -10.10 5.75 -5.05
N THR A 39 -9.93 6.13 -3.78
CA THR A 39 -11.00 6.68 -2.96
C THR A 39 -11.53 8.00 -3.53
N GLU A 40 -10.64 8.83 -4.07
CA GLU A 40 -10.98 10.10 -4.71
C GLU A 40 -11.49 9.93 -6.14
N GLY A 41 -10.94 8.96 -6.89
CA GLY A 41 -11.30 8.71 -8.29
C GLY A 41 -12.63 7.98 -8.49
N LEU A 42 -12.99 7.03 -7.62
CA LEU A 42 -14.23 6.26 -7.75
C LEU A 42 -15.51 7.11 -7.84
N PRO A 43 -15.69 8.18 -7.03
CA PRO A 43 -16.80 9.12 -7.17
C PRO A 43 -16.90 9.76 -8.56
N SER A 44 -15.78 10.12 -9.17
CA SER A 44 -15.77 10.76 -10.50
C SER A 44 -16.21 9.80 -11.62
N ILE A 45 -15.80 8.53 -11.56
CA ILE A 45 -16.23 7.49 -12.51
C ILE A 45 -17.75 7.31 -12.43
N ARG A 46 -18.30 7.30 -11.21
CA ARG A 46 -19.75 7.22 -11.01
C ARG A 46 -20.48 8.42 -11.61
N GLN A 47 -19.96 9.64 -11.44
CA GLN A 47 -20.55 10.84 -12.02
C GLN A 47 -20.57 10.81 -13.55
N VAL A 48 -19.50 10.33 -14.19
CA VAL A 48 -19.46 10.17 -15.66
C VAL A 48 -20.54 9.20 -16.13
N LEU A 49 -20.69 8.06 -15.45
CA LEU A 49 -21.74 7.08 -15.76
C LEU A 49 -23.16 7.66 -15.55
N GLU A 50 -23.38 8.43 -14.49
CA GLU A 50 -24.65 9.12 -14.21
C GLU A 50 -24.94 10.24 -15.25
N GLN A 51 -23.91 10.89 -15.80
CA GLN A 51 -24.05 11.84 -16.91
C GLN A 51 -24.40 11.13 -18.23
N GLU A 52 -23.77 9.98 -18.51
CA GLU A 52 -24.14 9.16 -19.66
C GLU A 52 -25.60 8.66 -19.56
N MET A 53 -26.12 8.40 -18.36
CA MET A 53 -27.55 8.11 -18.12
C MET A 53 -28.47 9.26 -18.53
N THR A 54 -28.03 10.50 -18.36
CA THR A 54 -28.85 11.68 -18.67
C THR A 54 -28.75 12.08 -20.15
N LEU A 55 -27.70 11.66 -20.86
CA LEU A 55 -27.37 12.15 -22.20
C LEU A 55 -27.97 11.38 -23.39
N GLY A 56 -28.55 10.17 -23.25
CA GLY A 56 -28.95 9.41 -24.43
C GLY A 56 -30.14 8.46 -24.33
N ASN A 57 -31.29 8.87 -24.87
CA ASN A 57 -32.33 8.00 -25.46
C ASN A 57 -33.46 7.40 -24.58
N GLY A 58 -33.78 7.98 -23.42
CA GLY A 58 -34.94 7.54 -22.62
C GLY A 58 -34.86 6.05 -22.25
N LYS A 59 -35.91 5.25 -22.54
CA LYS A 59 -35.95 3.81 -22.22
C LYS A 59 -34.81 2.99 -22.85
N ALA A 60 -34.31 3.37 -24.03
CA ALA A 60 -33.22 2.66 -24.70
C ALA A 60 -31.87 2.91 -24.00
N GLY A 61 -31.62 4.14 -23.57
CA GLY A 61 -30.46 4.49 -22.73
C GLY A 61 -30.50 3.80 -21.38
N GLU A 62 -31.67 3.78 -20.74
CA GLU A 62 -31.89 3.08 -19.48
C GLU A 62 -31.63 1.57 -19.60
N SER A 63 -32.10 0.94 -20.68
CA SER A 63 -31.87 -0.50 -20.91
C SER A 63 -30.41 -0.82 -21.23
N PHE A 64 -29.75 0.00 -22.05
CA PHE A 64 -28.33 -0.12 -22.35
C PHE A 64 -27.48 -0.01 -21.06
N LEU A 65 -27.73 0.98 -20.21
CA LEU A 65 -26.97 1.17 -18.97
C LEU A 65 -27.28 0.10 -17.91
N ASN A 66 -28.54 -0.34 -17.83
CA ASN A 66 -28.90 -1.48 -16.97
C ASN A 66 -28.20 -2.78 -17.40
N SER A 67 -27.82 -2.94 -18.67
CA SER A 67 -27.06 -4.11 -19.14
C SER A 67 -25.66 -4.19 -18.51
N TYR A 68 -25.03 -3.04 -18.22
CA TYR A 68 -23.71 -2.98 -17.58
C TYR A 68 -23.77 -2.98 -16.05
N LYS A 69 -24.96 -2.76 -15.46
CA LYS A 69 -25.13 -2.61 -14.01
C LYS A 69 -24.59 -3.78 -13.19
N PRO A 70 -24.77 -5.06 -13.56
CA PRO A 70 -24.18 -6.18 -12.82
C PRO A 70 -22.64 -6.11 -12.84
N SER A 71 -22.04 -5.97 -14.02
CA SER A 71 -20.58 -5.88 -14.18
C SER A 71 -19.98 -4.66 -13.48
N ALA A 72 -20.66 -3.51 -13.52
CA ALA A 72 -20.25 -2.30 -12.81
C ALA A 72 -20.31 -2.49 -11.29
N THR A 73 -21.36 -3.14 -10.79
CA THR A 73 -21.52 -3.45 -9.36
C THR A 73 -20.43 -4.41 -8.87
N ASP A 74 -20.14 -5.45 -9.64
CA ASP A 74 -19.10 -6.41 -9.30
C ASP A 74 -17.72 -5.77 -9.35
N THR A 75 -17.43 -4.98 -10.39
CA THR A 75 -16.18 -4.21 -10.50
C THR A 75 -16.00 -3.29 -9.29
N PHE A 76 -17.04 -2.54 -8.94
CA PHE A 76 -17.02 -1.67 -7.75
C PHE A 76 -16.78 -2.46 -6.46
N ARG A 77 -17.46 -3.60 -6.29
CA ARG A 77 -17.26 -4.49 -5.12
C ARG A 77 -15.82 -4.98 -5.03
N TYR A 78 -15.24 -5.44 -6.15
CA TYR A 78 -13.85 -5.88 -6.19
C TYR A 78 -12.87 -4.77 -5.84
N VAL A 79 -13.06 -3.57 -6.42
CA VAL A 79 -12.21 -2.41 -6.09
C VAL A 79 -12.33 -2.06 -4.61
N GLN A 80 -13.53 -1.96 -4.05
CA GLN A 80 -13.71 -1.69 -2.62
C GLN A 80 -13.05 -2.74 -1.73
N GLN A 81 -13.16 -4.03 -2.06
CA GLN A 81 -12.53 -5.09 -1.30
C GLN A 81 -11.01 -4.97 -1.33
N ARG A 82 -10.42 -4.70 -2.50
CA ARG A 82 -8.97 -4.52 -2.66
C ARG A 82 -8.47 -3.28 -1.92
N LEU A 83 -9.22 -2.18 -1.94
CA LEU A 83 -8.86 -0.98 -1.19
C LEU A 83 -8.79 -1.22 0.31
N ARG A 84 -9.76 -1.96 0.87
CA ARG A 84 -9.72 -2.33 2.30
C ARG A 84 -8.48 -3.16 2.63
N MET A 85 -8.14 -4.13 1.79
CA MET A 85 -6.92 -4.94 1.97
C MET A 85 -5.66 -4.06 1.92
N LEU A 86 -5.52 -3.21 0.90
CA LEU A 86 -4.37 -2.31 0.77
C LEU A 86 -4.22 -1.36 1.97
N SER A 87 -5.33 -0.82 2.47
CA SER A 87 -5.30 0.03 3.67
C SER A 87 -4.88 -0.74 4.91
N GLN A 88 -5.33 -1.99 5.06
CA GLN A 88 -4.97 -2.84 6.19
C GLN A 88 -3.48 -3.23 6.12
N ASP A 89 -3.02 -3.69 4.96
CA ASP A 89 -1.62 -4.08 4.73
C ASP A 89 -0.66 -2.89 4.96
N ALA A 90 -1.04 -1.69 4.53
CA ALA A 90 -0.26 -0.48 4.79
C ALA A 90 -0.17 -0.15 6.29
N GLN A 91 -1.29 -0.24 7.03
CA GLN A 91 -1.31 0.01 8.48
C GLN A 91 -0.47 -1.02 9.24
N ASP A 92 -0.67 -2.31 8.95
CA ASP A 92 0.08 -3.39 9.59
C ASP A 92 1.58 -3.26 9.28
N GLY A 93 1.92 -2.92 8.04
CA GLY A 93 3.28 -2.61 7.61
C GLY A 93 3.94 -1.48 8.41
N HIS A 94 3.26 -0.35 8.57
CA HIS A 94 3.75 0.77 9.39
C HIS A 94 3.98 0.38 10.85
N VAL A 95 3.11 -0.45 11.43
CA VAL A 95 3.29 -0.97 12.79
C VAL A 95 4.56 -1.80 12.89
N GLN A 96 4.82 -2.69 11.91
CA GLN A 96 6.02 -3.52 11.92
C GLN A 96 7.30 -2.69 11.73
N VAL A 97 7.30 -1.70 10.83
CA VAL A 97 8.43 -0.77 10.67
C VAL A 97 8.73 -0.03 11.97
N THR A 98 7.69 0.43 12.68
CA THR A 98 7.84 1.12 13.97
C THR A 98 8.45 0.19 15.03
N ARG A 99 7.98 -1.06 15.10
CA ARG A 99 8.53 -2.08 16.01
C ARG A 99 9.99 -2.39 15.70
N TYR A 100 10.32 -2.55 14.42
CA TYR A 100 11.70 -2.78 13.98
C TYR A 100 12.62 -1.65 14.43
N ARG A 101 12.25 -0.38 14.18
CA ARG A 101 13.02 0.80 14.61
C ARG A 101 13.20 0.86 16.14
N ALA A 102 12.19 0.46 16.90
CA ALA A 102 12.29 0.42 18.36
C ALA A 102 13.32 -0.63 18.85
N VAL A 103 13.32 -1.82 18.24
CA VAL A 103 14.31 -2.87 18.56
C VAL A 103 15.72 -2.42 18.16
N ASP A 104 15.87 -1.83 16.97
CA ASP A 104 17.16 -1.32 16.50
C ASP A 104 17.72 -0.24 17.45
N ALA A 105 16.88 0.71 17.88
CA ALA A 105 17.28 1.74 18.84
C ALA A 105 17.71 1.17 20.20
N GLN A 106 17.03 0.11 20.68
CA GLN A 106 17.40 -0.59 21.92
C GLN A 106 18.75 -1.29 21.78
N ASN A 107 18.98 -2.00 20.68
CA ASN A 107 20.24 -2.69 20.40
C ASN A 107 21.40 -1.69 20.28
N ALA A 108 21.20 -0.60 19.55
CA ALA A 108 22.20 0.46 19.43
C ALA A 108 22.53 1.11 20.78
N ALA A 109 21.53 1.32 21.65
CA ALA A 109 21.76 1.83 23.00
C ALA A 109 22.53 0.84 23.89
N ALA A 110 22.23 -0.46 23.80
CA ALA A 110 22.95 -1.51 24.52
C ALA A 110 24.42 -1.60 24.08
N LEU A 111 24.68 -1.55 22.77
CA LEU A 111 26.02 -1.58 22.19
C LEU A 111 26.87 -0.40 22.68
N ARG A 112 26.30 0.81 22.71
CA ARG A 112 27.01 2.01 23.22
C ARG A 112 27.39 1.86 24.69
N ARG A 113 26.52 1.27 25.52
CA ARG A 113 26.83 1.01 26.94
C ARG A 113 27.97 0.02 27.10
N SER A 114 27.95 -1.09 26.34
CA SER A 114 29.02 -2.09 26.39
C SER A 114 30.38 -1.62 25.87
N GLN A 115 30.42 -0.48 25.16
CA GLN A 115 31.67 0.15 24.69
C GLN A 115 32.19 1.21 25.66
N GLN A 116 31.40 1.59 26.68
CA GLN A 116 31.78 2.55 27.71
C GLN A 116 32.29 1.89 29.00
N ASP A 117 31.99 0.60 29.20
CA ASP A 117 32.56 -0.28 30.23
C ASP A 117 33.84 -0.97 29.73
#